data_AF-A0A975ZDD4-F1
#
_entry.id   AF-A0A975ZDD4-F1
#
_cell.length_a   1.000
_cell.length_b   1.000
_cell.length_c   1.000
_cell.angle_alpha   90.00
_cell.angle_beta   90.00
_cell.angle_gamma   90.00
#
_symmetry.space_group_name_H-M   'P 1'
#
loop_
_entity.id
_entity.type
_entity.pdbx_description
1 polymer ?
#
loop_
_entity_poly.entity_id
_entity_poly.type
_entity_poly.pdbx_seq_one_letter_code
_entity_poly.pdbx_strand_id
1 'polypeptide(L)'
;MVVAPPGLDAVLASRGFVAVERPRGFKPPAANDVDIWYHGQLHASRGTASVYLHLNDLTLVSAPSIYLAERPSWLQGWRPHLLGTDRYVVESLCYNDFEQYQLLAHDLGAAALRVLDDATETLNRISNPASIVQDSQRDFARLWPSDFSATYIDTLPADANVLECRTALWKNAAGDQTLLVGRDPSDIARRLGIPVTEIRPNWAAMVFPQEGLGLSMTALGPPNNLHEVKHWLGAVAPRTHNLWHRAVQRRTHYERAVQYCFFVTQGQVIGYFADHPPKHRRARSAKQTREAYVESVYDHPLSIVRLHASRIDDQYLVERNLSHGDPDLRGLRVLLIGAGAVGGFLACSLLKLGAGLPSPSGTPGPLTICDREILTTANIGRHVLGLTSVGKSKAREVCRHLSELWPGCDVHPIAEEFVPSAELLHGYDVVVDATGYETYSRFLSKLCRSSGWLNAGKAVLHLWIEGRGAVVRGLIQRRPADACYDCLWNYATTTEPRPRFPAYSDPAWTQHSGDGYATMTPFAISSPMAAAALGIDLLRTRTDLRSPSFVSRAVDAAGVHAGVNKSPDRISKCPGCHRS
;
A
#
# COMPACT_ATOMS: atom_id res chain seq x y z
N MET A 1 -35.30 8.63 24.25
CA MET A 1 -34.63 9.92 23.99
C MET A 1 -33.39 9.95 24.87
N VAL A 2 -32.21 9.90 24.28
CA VAL A 2 -30.96 10.14 25.03
C VAL A 2 -30.96 11.62 25.39
N VAL A 3 -30.79 11.95 26.68
CA VAL A 3 -30.70 13.35 27.12
C VAL A 3 -29.39 13.93 26.61
N ALA A 4 -29.43 15.12 26.02
CA ALA A 4 -28.23 15.80 25.57
C ALA A 4 -27.25 15.99 26.75
N PRO A 5 -25.94 15.75 26.55
CA PRO A 5 -24.94 15.99 27.57
C PRO A 5 -25.00 17.42 28.12
N PRO A 6 -24.76 17.62 29.44
CA PRO A 6 -24.82 18.95 30.05
C PRO A 6 -23.94 19.97 29.31
N GLY A 7 -24.48 21.15 29.03
CA GLY A 7 -23.75 22.25 28.38
C GLY A 7 -23.76 22.21 26.84
N LEU A 8 -24.02 21.07 26.21
CA LEU A 8 -24.08 20.95 24.75
C LEU A 8 -25.18 21.86 24.15
N ASP A 9 -26.38 21.83 24.73
CA ASP A 9 -27.50 22.65 24.29
C ASP A 9 -27.19 24.15 24.38
N ALA A 10 -26.54 24.58 25.47
CA ALA A 10 -26.19 25.97 25.67
C ALA A 10 -25.13 26.44 24.65
N VAL A 11 -24.14 25.59 24.38
CA VAL A 11 -23.09 25.87 23.39
C VAL A 11 -23.68 25.97 21.98
N LEU A 12 -24.53 25.03 21.57
CA LEU A 12 -25.15 25.05 20.24
C LEU A 12 -26.18 26.19 20.09
N ALA A 13 -26.92 26.51 21.15
CA ALA A 13 -27.82 27.66 21.15
C ALA A 13 -27.07 28.98 20.91
N SER A 14 -25.81 29.11 21.33
CA SER A 14 -24.97 30.30 21.04
C SER A 14 -24.69 30.51 19.55
N ARG A 15 -24.82 29.46 18.73
CA ARG A 15 -24.75 29.50 17.26
C ARG A 15 -26.13 29.48 16.60
N GLY A 16 -27.21 29.65 17.36
CA GLY A 16 -28.58 29.62 16.83
C GLY A 16 -29.07 28.23 16.44
N PHE A 17 -28.44 27.16 16.95
CA PHE A 17 -28.91 25.79 16.79
C PHE A 17 -29.86 25.42 17.92
N VAL A 18 -31.00 24.83 17.58
CA VAL A 18 -32.04 24.45 18.55
C VAL A 18 -32.22 22.94 18.50
N ALA A 19 -32.32 22.30 19.67
CA ALA A 19 -32.63 20.88 19.75
C ALA A 19 -34.02 20.62 19.12
N VAL A 20 -34.12 19.60 18.29
CA VAL A 20 -35.35 19.21 17.61
C VAL A 20 -35.60 17.72 17.77
N GLU A 21 -36.85 17.30 17.62
CA GLU A 21 -37.13 15.88 17.40
C GLU A 21 -36.51 15.43 16.08
N ARG A 22 -36.25 14.12 15.97
CA ARG A 22 -35.75 13.52 14.73
C ARG A 22 -36.60 14.01 13.54
N PRO A 23 -35.99 14.60 12.50
CA PRO A 23 -36.74 15.08 11.35
C PRO A 23 -37.57 13.96 10.70
N ARG A 24 -38.77 14.31 10.21
CA ARG A 24 -39.66 13.34 9.57
C ARG A 24 -38.96 12.71 8.38
N GLY A 25 -39.02 11.38 8.31
CA GLY A 25 -38.29 10.66 7.29
C GLY A 25 -36.80 10.54 7.59
N PHE A 26 -36.42 10.17 8.82
CA PHE A 26 -35.13 9.51 9.05
C PHE A 26 -35.42 8.18 9.73
N LYS A 27 -34.64 7.14 9.40
CA LYS A 27 -34.83 5.83 10.04
C LYS A 27 -34.54 5.97 11.54
N PRO A 28 -35.28 5.25 12.39
CA PRO A 28 -34.88 5.14 13.77
C PRO A 28 -33.49 4.52 13.87
N PRO A 29 -32.68 4.98 14.85
CA PRO A 29 -31.36 4.46 15.09
C PRO A 29 -31.49 3.00 15.61
N ALA A 30 -30.40 2.24 15.65
CA ALA A 30 -30.46 0.90 16.22
C ALA A 30 -30.75 0.99 17.73
N ALA A 31 -31.14 -0.14 18.33
CA ALA A 31 -31.32 -0.19 19.77
C ALA A 31 -29.99 0.16 20.47
N ASN A 32 -30.02 1.19 21.33
CA ASN A 32 -28.88 1.75 22.10
C ASN A 32 -28.01 2.80 21.37
N ASP A 33 -28.31 3.16 20.13
CA ASP A 33 -27.63 4.26 19.45
C ASP A 33 -28.09 5.63 19.99
N VAL A 34 -27.20 6.62 19.92
CA VAL A 34 -27.52 8.02 20.25
C VAL A 34 -28.27 8.64 19.07
N ASP A 35 -29.25 9.47 19.35
CA ASP A 35 -30.09 10.10 18.32
C ASP A 35 -30.51 11.49 18.79
N ILE A 36 -29.54 12.40 18.76
CA ILE A 36 -29.72 13.79 19.18
C ILE A 36 -29.62 14.67 17.93
N TRP A 37 -30.61 15.54 17.75
CA TRP A 37 -30.76 16.36 16.56
C TRP A 37 -30.84 17.84 16.92
N TYR A 38 -30.14 18.66 16.14
CA TYR A 38 -30.23 20.12 16.19
C TYR A 38 -30.54 20.68 14.81
N HIS A 39 -31.36 21.72 14.76
CA HIS A 39 -31.67 22.47 13.55
C HIS A 39 -31.12 23.88 13.66
N GLY A 40 -30.50 24.37 12.60
CA GLY A 40 -29.90 25.70 12.57
C GLY A 40 -29.55 26.17 11.17
N GLN A 41 -28.80 27.26 11.11
CA GLN A 41 -28.35 27.88 9.87
C GLN A 41 -26.83 28.00 9.85
N LEU A 42 -26.22 27.63 8.72
CA LEU A 42 -24.81 27.90 8.44
C LEU A 42 -24.70 29.09 7.47
N HIS A 43 -23.84 30.04 7.81
CA HIS A 43 -23.62 31.25 7.00
C HIS A 43 -22.41 31.07 6.09
N ALA A 44 -22.65 30.58 4.87
CA ALA A 44 -21.63 30.50 3.83
C ALA A 44 -21.48 31.82 3.07
N SER A 45 -20.33 32.02 2.44
CA SER A 45 -19.94 33.18 1.63
C SER A 45 -20.93 33.55 0.51
N ARG A 46 -21.65 32.56 -0.04
CA ARG A 46 -22.66 32.75 -1.09
C ARG A 46 -24.09 32.91 -0.57
N GLY A 47 -24.31 32.68 0.73
CA GLY A 47 -25.61 32.76 1.37
C GLY A 47 -25.75 31.77 2.52
N THR A 48 -26.92 31.80 3.15
CA THR A 48 -27.23 30.92 4.28
C THR A 48 -27.76 29.57 3.80
N ALA A 49 -27.39 28.49 4.50
CA ALA A 49 -27.92 27.14 4.30
C ALA A 49 -28.59 26.65 5.59
N SER A 50 -29.82 26.13 5.50
CA SER A 50 -30.49 25.50 6.63
C SER A 50 -30.03 24.05 6.76
N VAL A 51 -29.64 23.63 7.97
CA VAL A 51 -29.04 22.31 8.20
C VAL A 51 -29.58 21.63 9.46
N TYR A 52 -29.51 20.30 9.47
CA TYR A 52 -29.61 19.47 10.65
C TYR A 52 -28.23 18.93 11.03
N LEU A 53 -27.88 19.07 12.31
CA LEU A 53 -26.76 18.37 12.94
C LEU A 53 -27.32 17.14 13.67
N HIS A 54 -26.80 15.97 13.34
CA HIS A 54 -27.16 14.71 13.98
C HIS A 54 -25.95 14.13 14.72
N LEU A 55 -26.08 14.00 16.04
CA LEU A 55 -25.14 13.30 16.88
C LEU A 55 -25.64 11.86 17.05
N ASN A 56 -24.97 10.94 16.36
CA ASN A 56 -25.22 9.49 16.39
C ASN A 56 -24.29 8.74 17.36
N ASP A 57 -23.21 9.38 17.80
CA ASP A 57 -22.19 8.80 18.68
C ASP A 57 -21.57 9.88 19.57
N LEU A 58 -21.66 9.72 20.89
CA LEU A 58 -21.08 10.66 21.88
C LEU A 58 -19.61 10.36 22.19
N THR A 59 -19.09 9.23 21.75
CA THR A 59 -17.64 8.95 21.83
C THR A 59 -16.88 9.63 20.71
N LEU A 60 -17.59 10.14 19.69
CA LEU A 60 -17.03 10.71 18.46
C LEU A 60 -16.06 9.76 17.76
N VAL A 61 -16.25 8.44 17.90
CA VAL A 61 -15.60 7.45 17.03
C VAL A 61 -16.22 7.54 15.63
N SER A 62 -17.52 7.85 15.56
CA SER A 62 -18.19 8.28 14.34
C SER A 62 -18.40 9.79 14.35
N ALA A 63 -18.16 10.42 13.19
CA ALA A 63 -18.44 11.83 13.01
C ALA A 63 -19.94 12.12 13.18
N PRO A 64 -20.29 13.26 13.80
CA PRO A 64 -21.63 13.83 13.62
C PRO A 64 -21.98 13.95 12.14
N SER A 65 -23.25 13.82 11.80
CA SER A 65 -23.71 14.00 10.42
C SER A 65 -24.33 15.37 10.23
N ILE A 66 -24.04 16.01 9.10
CA ILE A 66 -24.69 17.26 8.68
C ILE A 66 -25.60 16.96 7.49
N TYR A 67 -26.84 17.41 7.57
CA TYR A 67 -27.83 17.27 6.50
C TYR A 67 -28.35 18.64 6.09
N LEU A 68 -28.50 18.89 4.78
CA LEU A 68 -29.15 20.10 4.28
C LEU A 68 -30.67 19.96 4.42
N ALA A 69 -31.31 20.83 5.22
CA ALA A 69 -32.77 20.81 5.35
C ALA A 69 -33.47 21.08 4.01
N GLU A 70 -32.88 21.98 3.21
CA GLU A 70 -33.24 22.23 1.81
C GLU A 70 -31.98 22.64 1.03
N ARG A 71 -31.92 22.32 -0.26
CA ARG A 71 -30.78 22.70 -1.10
C ARG A 71 -30.83 24.20 -1.40
N PRO A 72 -29.80 24.99 -1.04
CA PRO A 72 -29.79 26.41 -1.33
C PRO A 72 -29.78 26.69 -2.84
N SER A 73 -30.46 27.75 -3.27
CA SER A 73 -30.59 28.11 -4.70
C SER A 73 -29.25 28.45 -5.38
N TRP A 74 -28.24 28.87 -4.63
CA TRP A 74 -26.89 29.13 -5.13
C TRP A 74 -26.04 27.85 -5.33
N LEU A 75 -26.53 26.69 -4.87
CA LEU A 75 -25.83 25.41 -4.94
C LEU A 75 -26.47 24.49 -5.99
N GLN A 76 -26.36 24.89 -7.26
CA GLN A 76 -26.97 24.20 -8.40
C GLN A 76 -26.08 23.12 -9.01
N GLY A 77 -26.69 22.04 -9.50
CA GLY A 77 -26.01 20.91 -10.13
C GLY A 77 -25.36 19.96 -9.13
N TRP A 78 -24.74 18.90 -9.64
CA TRP A 78 -24.13 17.87 -8.81
C TRP A 78 -22.87 18.39 -8.08
N ARG A 79 -22.63 17.91 -6.85
CA ARG A 79 -21.45 18.25 -6.04
C ARG A 79 -20.86 17.00 -5.36
N PRO A 80 -19.52 16.83 -5.36
CA PRO A 80 -18.85 15.68 -4.73
C PRO A 80 -19.16 15.46 -3.23
N HIS A 81 -19.42 16.54 -2.49
CA HIS A 81 -19.65 16.49 -1.04
C HIS A 81 -21.14 16.51 -0.65
N LEU A 82 -22.06 16.45 -1.62
CA LEU A 82 -23.49 16.32 -1.37
C LEU A 82 -23.92 14.91 -1.77
N LEU A 83 -24.25 14.11 -0.77
CA LEU A 83 -24.68 12.73 -0.98
C LEU A 83 -26.20 12.67 -0.88
N GLY A 84 -26.84 12.17 -1.93
CA GLY A 84 -28.28 11.89 -1.91
C GLY A 84 -28.58 10.71 -0.99
N THR A 85 -29.70 10.79 -0.26
CA THR A 85 -30.20 9.63 0.50
C THR A 85 -31.36 9.01 -0.29
N ASP A 86 -31.30 7.70 -0.57
CA ASP A 86 -32.27 6.96 -1.43
C ASP A 86 -33.73 6.97 -0.93
N ARG A 87 -34.05 7.74 0.11
CA ARG A 87 -35.40 7.84 0.67
C ARG A 87 -35.90 9.25 0.95
N TYR A 88 -35.03 10.28 0.94
CA TYR A 88 -35.42 11.63 1.35
C TYR A 88 -34.82 12.67 0.42
N VAL A 89 -35.56 13.75 0.16
CA VAL A 89 -35.08 14.93 -0.56
C VAL A 89 -34.17 15.76 0.37
N VAL A 90 -33.24 15.09 1.05
CA VAL A 90 -32.31 15.66 2.01
C VAL A 90 -30.94 15.10 1.69
N GLU A 91 -29.99 16.00 1.47
CA GLU A 91 -28.61 15.68 1.11
C GLU A 91 -27.74 15.73 2.35
N SER A 92 -26.92 14.70 2.57
CA SER A 92 -25.89 14.78 3.60
C SER A 92 -24.67 15.51 3.05
N LEU A 93 -24.09 16.37 3.89
CA LEU A 93 -22.88 17.11 3.59
C LEU A 93 -21.68 16.32 4.12
N CYS A 94 -20.81 15.88 3.22
CA CYS A 94 -19.51 15.34 3.59
C CYS A 94 -18.54 16.50 3.82
N TYR A 95 -18.44 16.96 5.05
CA TYR A 95 -17.70 18.18 5.39
C TYR A 95 -16.23 17.95 5.77
N ASN A 96 -15.79 16.70 5.90
CA ASN A 96 -14.38 16.41 6.16
C ASN A 96 -13.99 14.94 5.91
N ASP A 97 -12.69 14.70 5.72
CA ASP A 97 -12.09 13.38 5.95
C ASP A 97 -11.89 13.24 7.46
N PHE A 98 -12.77 12.46 8.10
CA PHE A 98 -12.79 12.26 9.55
C PHE A 98 -11.44 11.77 10.12
N GLU A 99 -10.59 11.19 9.28
CA GLU A 99 -9.27 10.70 9.65
C GLU A 99 -8.23 11.82 9.90
N GLN A 100 -8.46 13.04 9.41
CA GLN A 100 -7.47 14.13 9.51
C GLN A 100 -7.65 15.02 10.76
N TYR A 101 -8.80 14.96 11.43
CA TYR A 101 -9.12 15.86 12.55
C TYR A 101 -9.54 15.10 13.80
N GLN A 102 -8.91 15.42 14.92
CA GLN A 102 -9.26 14.84 16.22
C GLN A 102 -10.41 15.64 16.84
N LEU A 103 -11.61 15.08 16.83
CA LEU A 103 -12.70 15.59 17.66
C LEU A 103 -12.50 15.14 19.11
N LEU A 104 -12.60 16.08 20.05
CA LEU A 104 -12.34 15.81 21.46
C LEU A 104 -13.64 15.40 22.17
N ALA A 105 -13.82 14.09 22.39
CA ALA A 105 -15.03 13.55 23.02
C ALA A 105 -15.30 14.08 24.45
N HIS A 106 -14.27 14.59 25.15
CA HIS A 106 -14.45 15.19 26.48
C HIS A 106 -15.10 16.58 26.45
N ASP A 107 -15.14 17.23 25.27
CA ASP A 107 -15.83 18.51 25.06
C ASP A 107 -16.68 18.43 23.78
N LEU A 108 -17.86 17.83 23.94
CA LEU A 108 -18.83 17.65 22.85
C LEU A 108 -19.34 18.97 22.29
N GLY A 109 -19.38 20.04 23.11
CA GLY A 109 -19.78 21.36 22.66
C GLY A 109 -18.77 21.92 21.66
N ALA A 110 -17.49 21.96 22.03
CA ALA A 110 -16.43 22.42 21.15
C ALA A 110 -16.30 21.53 19.88
N ALA A 111 -16.43 20.21 20.02
CA ALA A 111 -16.41 19.29 18.89
C ALA A 111 -17.58 19.55 17.92
N ALA A 112 -18.79 19.75 18.43
CA ALA A 112 -19.96 20.07 17.60
C ALA A 112 -19.80 21.42 16.89
N LEU A 113 -19.28 22.45 17.58
CA LEU A 113 -18.97 23.74 16.94
C LEU A 113 -17.95 23.58 15.81
N ARG A 114 -16.90 22.80 16.02
CA ARG A 114 -15.89 22.54 15.00
C ARG A 114 -16.49 21.87 13.77
N VAL A 115 -17.38 20.90 13.97
CA VAL A 115 -18.12 20.24 12.88
C VAL A 115 -18.93 21.26 12.07
N LEU A 116 -19.60 22.22 12.73
CA LEU A 116 -20.36 23.27 12.06
C LEU A 116 -19.47 24.24 11.27
N ASP A 117 -18.29 24.56 11.80
CA ASP A 117 -17.30 25.39 11.10
C ASP A 117 -16.76 24.68 9.85
N ASP A 118 -16.38 23.40 9.96
CA ASP A 118 -15.91 22.58 8.82
C ASP A 118 -17.02 22.39 7.76
N ALA A 119 -18.27 22.22 8.20
CA ALA A 119 -19.43 22.19 7.31
C ALA A 119 -19.61 23.50 6.55
N THR A 120 -19.40 24.63 7.22
CA THR A 120 -19.44 25.96 6.60
C THR A 120 -18.30 26.14 5.59
N GLU A 121 -17.09 25.70 5.91
CA GLU A 121 -15.95 25.73 4.99
C GLU A 121 -16.20 24.85 3.76
N THR A 122 -16.73 23.64 3.96
CA THR A 122 -17.10 22.77 2.84
C THR A 122 -18.16 23.41 1.96
N LEU A 123 -19.22 24.02 2.53
CA LEU A 123 -20.22 24.76 1.76
C LEU A 123 -19.60 25.89 0.94
N ASN A 124 -18.66 26.65 1.53
CA ASN A 124 -17.91 27.69 0.84
C ASN A 124 -17.13 27.13 -0.35
N ARG A 125 -16.42 26.03 -0.14
CA ARG A 125 -15.60 25.36 -1.16
C ARG A 125 -16.47 24.85 -2.31
N ILE A 126 -17.53 24.09 -2.02
CA ILE A 126 -18.39 23.49 -3.05
C ILE A 126 -19.29 24.50 -3.76
N SER A 127 -19.40 25.73 -3.24
CA SER A 127 -20.07 26.82 -3.93
C SER A 127 -19.30 27.27 -5.19
N ASN A 128 -17.99 27.03 -5.25
CA ASN A 128 -17.18 27.30 -6.43
C ASN A 128 -17.24 26.11 -7.42
N PRO A 129 -17.70 26.28 -8.67
CA PRO A 129 -17.74 25.20 -9.66
C PRO A 129 -16.39 24.52 -9.93
N ALA A 130 -15.27 25.24 -9.75
CA ALA A 130 -13.93 24.67 -9.92
C ALA A 130 -13.60 23.56 -8.90
N SER A 131 -14.27 23.56 -7.73
CA SER A 131 -14.10 22.52 -6.70
C SER A 131 -14.50 21.14 -7.21
N ILE A 132 -15.49 21.05 -8.12
CA ILE A 132 -15.97 19.78 -8.67
C ILE A 132 -14.81 18.99 -9.28
N VAL A 133 -13.96 19.65 -10.07
CA VAL A 133 -12.82 19.02 -10.74
C VAL A 133 -11.78 18.57 -9.72
N GLN A 134 -11.38 19.46 -8.81
CA GLN A 134 -10.33 19.20 -7.84
C GLN A 134 -10.72 18.10 -6.85
N ASP A 135 -11.93 18.20 -6.29
CA ASP A 135 -12.44 17.24 -5.31
C ASP A 135 -12.69 15.87 -5.95
N SER A 136 -13.19 15.85 -7.19
CA SER A 136 -13.42 14.57 -7.87
C SER A 136 -12.13 13.89 -8.29
N GLN A 137 -11.07 14.62 -8.62
CA GLN A 137 -9.76 14.02 -8.90
C GLN A 137 -9.16 13.35 -7.66
N ARG A 138 -9.38 13.94 -6.47
CA ARG A 138 -8.91 13.40 -5.19
C ARG A 138 -9.70 12.16 -4.76
N ASP A 139 -11.03 12.24 -4.81
CA ASP A 139 -11.93 11.23 -4.22
C ASP A 139 -12.72 10.44 -5.25
N PHE A 140 -12.16 10.24 -6.44
CA PHE A 140 -12.91 9.71 -7.58
C PHE A 140 -13.57 8.36 -7.28
N ALA A 141 -12.84 7.41 -6.70
CA ALA A 141 -13.37 6.09 -6.33
C ALA A 141 -14.63 6.16 -5.46
N ARG A 142 -14.69 7.10 -4.51
CA ARG A 142 -15.86 7.31 -3.65
C ARG A 142 -17.06 7.81 -4.45
N LEU A 143 -16.81 8.63 -5.45
CA LEU A 143 -17.82 9.23 -6.34
C LEU A 143 -18.25 8.26 -7.46
N TRP A 144 -17.60 7.10 -7.54
CA TRP A 144 -17.85 6.05 -8.52
C TRP A 144 -18.10 4.70 -7.83
N PRO A 145 -19.18 4.57 -7.03
CA PRO A 145 -19.43 3.37 -6.24
C PRO A 145 -19.64 2.15 -7.14
N SER A 146 -19.23 0.98 -6.65
CA SER A 146 -19.38 -0.29 -7.37
C SER A 146 -20.46 -1.16 -6.75
N ASP A 147 -21.22 -1.84 -7.59
CA ASP A 147 -22.19 -2.87 -7.18
C ASP A 147 -21.52 -4.24 -6.90
N PHE A 148 -20.24 -4.38 -7.23
CA PHE A 148 -19.45 -5.58 -6.93
C PHE A 148 -18.81 -5.46 -5.55
N SER A 149 -18.79 -6.58 -4.80
CA SER A 149 -18.12 -6.63 -3.50
C SER A 149 -16.61 -6.38 -3.62
N ALA A 150 -15.99 -6.87 -4.72
CA ALA A 150 -14.61 -6.57 -5.06
C ALA A 150 -14.35 -6.68 -6.57
N THR A 151 -13.41 -5.88 -7.07
CA THR A 151 -12.80 -6.08 -8.40
C THR A 151 -11.29 -5.97 -8.27
N TYR A 152 -10.54 -6.93 -8.82
CA TYR A 152 -9.08 -6.92 -8.82
C TYR A 152 -8.54 -6.86 -10.24
N ILE A 153 -7.51 -6.04 -10.45
CA ILE A 153 -6.85 -5.88 -11.75
C ILE A 153 -5.33 -6.10 -11.65
N ASP A 154 -4.79 -6.99 -12.48
CA ASP A 154 -3.38 -7.45 -12.41
C ASP A 154 -2.44 -6.80 -13.43
N THR A 155 -2.97 -5.95 -14.31
CA THR A 155 -2.20 -5.38 -15.40
C THR A 155 -2.84 -4.08 -15.85
N LEU A 156 -1.99 -3.08 -16.14
CA LEU A 156 -2.40 -1.82 -16.74
C LEU A 156 -1.70 -1.63 -18.09
N PRO A 157 -2.25 -0.77 -18.97
CA PRO A 157 -1.56 -0.41 -20.20
C PRO A 157 -0.18 0.22 -19.90
N ALA A 158 0.89 -0.39 -20.42
CA ALA A 158 2.25 0.16 -20.33
C ALA A 158 2.45 1.36 -21.26
N ASP A 159 1.68 1.40 -22.35
CA ASP A 159 1.78 2.41 -23.41
C ASP A 159 0.50 3.25 -23.52
N ALA A 160 0.57 4.20 -24.44
CA ALA A 160 -0.50 5.04 -24.96
C ALA A 160 -1.77 4.32 -25.51
N ASN A 161 -1.82 2.98 -25.48
CA ASN A 161 -2.80 2.15 -26.19
C ASN A 161 -3.77 1.44 -25.24
N VAL A 162 -4.92 1.02 -25.76
CA VAL A 162 -5.89 0.22 -25.02
C VAL A 162 -5.35 -1.19 -24.82
N LEU A 163 -5.42 -1.70 -23.59
CA LEU A 163 -5.06 -3.08 -23.25
C LEU A 163 -6.33 -3.94 -23.21
N GLU A 164 -6.32 -5.05 -23.97
CA GLU A 164 -7.38 -6.05 -23.90
C GLU A 164 -7.07 -7.08 -22.80
N CYS A 165 -8.02 -7.28 -21.89
CA CYS A 165 -7.93 -8.22 -20.79
C CYS A 165 -9.06 -9.26 -20.86
N ARG A 166 -8.87 -10.36 -20.15
CA ARG A 166 -9.90 -11.34 -19.86
C ARG A 166 -10.47 -11.07 -18.47
N THR A 167 -11.68 -11.56 -18.23
CA THR A 167 -12.28 -11.52 -16.90
C THR A 167 -12.74 -12.88 -16.43
N ALA A 168 -12.78 -13.06 -15.11
CA ALA A 168 -13.46 -14.16 -14.46
C ALA A 168 -14.27 -13.65 -13.27
N LEU A 169 -15.42 -14.26 -13.04
CA LEU A 169 -16.26 -14.01 -11.87
C LEU A 169 -16.07 -15.12 -10.86
N TRP A 170 -15.87 -14.76 -9.61
CA TRP A 170 -15.97 -15.68 -8.48
C TRP A 170 -17.08 -15.21 -7.55
N LYS A 171 -17.81 -16.16 -6.98
CA LYS A 171 -18.86 -15.90 -6.01
C LYS A 171 -18.58 -16.75 -4.78
N ASN A 172 -18.39 -16.11 -3.63
CA ASN A 172 -18.11 -16.83 -2.38
C ASN A 172 -19.40 -17.50 -1.84
N ALA A 173 -19.26 -18.26 -0.74
CA ALA A 173 -20.39 -18.94 -0.10
C ALA A 173 -21.46 -17.97 0.46
N ALA A 174 -21.08 -16.75 0.84
CA ALA A 174 -22.00 -15.71 1.30
C ALA A 174 -22.77 -15.04 0.15
N GLY A 175 -22.32 -15.26 -1.09
CA GLY A 175 -22.92 -14.72 -2.30
C GLY A 175 -22.29 -13.43 -2.81
N ASP A 176 -21.21 -12.96 -2.17
CA ASP A 176 -20.44 -11.81 -2.64
C ASP A 176 -19.77 -12.11 -3.97
N GLN A 177 -19.77 -11.10 -4.85
CA GLN A 177 -19.19 -11.23 -6.19
C GLN A 177 -17.85 -10.52 -6.28
N THR A 178 -16.86 -11.25 -6.78
CA THR A 178 -15.52 -10.74 -7.08
C THR A 178 -15.25 -10.85 -8.57
N LEU A 179 -14.89 -9.73 -9.20
CA LEU A 179 -14.46 -9.68 -10.58
C LEU A 179 -12.93 -9.68 -10.65
N LEU A 180 -12.36 -10.62 -11.41
CA LEU A 180 -10.92 -10.73 -11.66
C LEU A 180 -10.63 -10.25 -13.08
N VAL A 181 -9.73 -9.28 -13.25
CA VAL A 181 -9.44 -8.62 -14.53
C VAL A 181 -7.94 -8.71 -14.82
N GLY A 182 -7.57 -9.35 -15.92
CA GLY A 182 -6.16 -9.50 -16.25
C GLY A 182 -5.87 -10.23 -17.54
N ARG A 183 -4.59 -10.46 -17.82
CA ARG A 183 -4.21 -11.32 -18.96
C ARG A 183 -4.59 -12.78 -18.69
N ASP A 184 -4.39 -13.22 -17.45
CA ASP A 184 -4.78 -14.54 -16.95
C ASP A 184 -5.53 -14.41 -15.60
N PRO A 185 -6.86 -14.31 -15.60
CA PRO A 185 -7.65 -14.27 -14.37
C PRO A 185 -7.45 -15.48 -13.45
N SER A 186 -7.01 -16.63 -13.99
CA SER A 186 -6.69 -17.81 -13.18
C SER A 186 -5.45 -17.59 -12.32
N ASP A 187 -4.50 -16.75 -12.76
CA ASP A 187 -3.34 -16.37 -11.96
C ASP A 187 -3.72 -15.50 -10.77
N ILE A 188 -4.58 -14.50 -11.01
CA ILE A 188 -5.15 -13.66 -9.96
C ILE A 188 -5.88 -14.51 -8.92
N ALA A 189 -6.67 -15.49 -9.39
CA ALA A 189 -7.37 -16.42 -8.49
C ALA A 189 -6.38 -17.18 -7.59
N ARG A 190 -5.30 -17.74 -8.15
CA ARG A 190 -4.24 -18.41 -7.36
C ARG A 190 -3.62 -17.47 -6.33
N ARG A 191 -3.29 -16.23 -6.71
CA ARG A 191 -2.69 -15.22 -5.82
C ARG A 191 -3.61 -14.83 -4.66
N LEU A 192 -4.92 -14.85 -4.88
CA LEU A 192 -5.94 -14.57 -3.87
C LEU A 192 -6.39 -15.82 -3.07
N GLY A 193 -5.82 -17.00 -3.35
CA GLY A 193 -6.26 -18.25 -2.72
C GLY A 193 -7.66 -18.71 -3.17
N ILE A 194 -8.16 -18.20 -4.30
CA ILE A 194 -9.44 -18.59 -4.89
C ILE A 194 -9.20 -19.86 -5.73
N PRO A 195 -9.94 -20.96 -5.49
CA PRO A 195 -9.83 -22.16 -6.31
C PRO A 195 -10.14 -21.85 -7.78
N VAL A 196 -9.20 -22.14 -8.68
CA VAL A 196 -9.35 -21.88 -10.13
C VAL A 196 -10.55 -22.63 -10.72
N THR A 197 -10.98 -23.74 -10.11
CA THR A 197 -12.18 -24.49 -10.52
C THR A 197 -13.49 -23.76 -10.19
N GLU A 198 -13.48 -22.77 -9.30
CA GLU A 198 -14.67 -22.02 -8.89
C GLU A 198 -14.85 -20.71 -9.65
N ILE A 199 -13.83 -20.24 -10.36
CA ILE A 199 -13.96 -19.03 -11.19
C ILE A 199 -14.70 -19.39 -12.48
N ARG A 200 -15.61 -18.51 -12.89
CA ARG A 200 -16.32 -18.62 -14.16
C ARG A 200 -15.70 -17.64 -15.14
N PRO A 201 -15.03 -18.12 -16.21
CA PRO A 201 -14.60 -17.24 -17.29
C PRO A 201 -15.79 -16.42 -17.76
N ASN A 202 -15.57 -15.13 -17.93
CA ASN A 202 -16.64 -14.20 -18.17
C ASN A 202 -16.39 -13.46 -19.49
N TRP A 203 -16.54 -12.13 -19.51
CA TRP A 203 -16.42 -11.30 -20.68
C TRP A 203 -14.99 -10.82 -20.93
N ALA A 204 -14.76 -10.24 -22.10
CA ALA A 204 -13.56 -9.46 -22.34
C ALA A 204 -13.67 -8.08 -21.66
N ALA A 205 -12.52 -7.53 -21.28
CA ALA A 205 -12.40 -6.18 -20.72
C ALA A 205 -11.43 -5.35 -21.55
N MET A 206 -11.67 -4.05 -21.59
CA MET A 206 -10.73 -3.07 -22.15
C MET A 206 -10.26 -2.15 -21.05
N VAL A 207 -8.95 -1.97 -20.94
CA VAL A 207 -8.32 -1.06 -19.98
C VAL A 207 -7.71 0.10 -20.77
N PHE A 208 -8.21 1.29 -20.52
CA PHE A 208 -7.80 2.52 -21.18
C PHE A 208 -6.68 3.19 -20.38
N PRO A 209 -5.62 3.67 -21.07
CA PRO A 209 -4.48 4.30 -20.41
C PRO A 209 -4.89 5.62 -19.75
N GLN A 210 -4.12 6.04 -18.74
CA GLN A 210 -4.33 7.33 -18.08
C GLN A 210 -4.11 8.50 -19.05
N GLU A 211 -4.93 9.53 -18.92
CA GLU A 211 -4.81 10.79 -19.64
C GLU A 211 -4.47 11.94 -18.69
N GLY A 212 -3.34 12.61 -18.95
CA GLY A 212 -2.94 13.83 -18.25
C GLY A 212 -2.96 13.68 -16.72
N LEU A 213 -3.62 14.64 -16.06
CA LEU A 213 -3.79 14.71 -14.60
C LEU A 213 -4.90 13.76 -14.07
N GLY A 214 -5.42 12.84 -14.86
CA GLY A 214 -6.48 11.92 -14.44
C GLY A 214 -7.90 12.42 -14.72
N LEU A 215 -8.88 11.56 -14.42
CA LEU A 215 -10.29 11.83 -14.69
C LEU A 215 -10.91 12.72 -13.62
N SER A 216 -11.89 13.52 -14.01
CA SER A 216 -12.69 14.35 -13.11
C SER A 216 -14.19 14.26 -13.43
N MET A 217 -15.02 14.66 -12.47
CA MET A 217 -16.46 14.82 -12.66
C MET A 217 -16.79 16.20 -13.24
N THR A 218 -18.00 16.31 -13.80
CA THR A 218 -18.60 17.59 -14.22
C THR A 218 -19.79 17.92 -13.33
N ALA A 219 -20.42 19.09 -13.53
CA ALA A 219 -21.64 19.47 -12.83
C ALA A 219 -22.85 18.55 -13.11
N LEU A 220 -22.75 17.67 -14.11
CA LEU A 220 -23.76 16.63 -14.40
C LEU A 220 -23.63 15.40 -13.48
N GLY A 221 -22.51 15.25 -12.78
CA GLY A 221 -22.24 14.09 -11.94
C GLY A 221 -21.80 12.84 -12.72
N PRO A 222 -21.80 11.67 -12.07
CA PRO A 222 -21.37 10.42 -12.69
C PRO A 222 -22.38 9.95 -13.75
N PRO A 223 -21.91 9.45 -14.91
CA PRO A 223 -22.77 8.95 -15.97
C PRO A 223 -23.47 7.64 -15.57
N ASN A 224 -24.65 7.41 -16.12
CA ASN A 224 -25.51 6.25 -15.83
C ASN A 224 -25.78 5.38 -17.08
N ASN A 225 -25.40 5.85 -18.27
CA ASN A 225 -25.56 5.13 -19.52
C ASN A 225 -24.42 5.46 -20.51
N LEU A 226 -24.31 4.71 -21.59
CA LEU A 226 -23.24 4.88 -22.58
C LEU A 226 -23.26 6.25 -23.29
N HIS A 227 -24.44 6.89 -23.43
CA HIS A 227 -24.55 8.23 -23.99
C HIS A 227 -23.88 9.27 -23.09
N GLU A 228 -24.15 9.20 -21.78
CA GLU A 228 -23.54 10.08 -20.79
C GLU A 228 -22.04 9.82 -20.65
N VAL A 229 -21.58 8.56 -20.69
CA VAL A 229 -20.14 8.22 -20.71
C VAL A 229 -19.44 8.88 -21.89
N LYS A 230 -20.05 8.84 -23.08
CA LYS A 230 -19.50 9.47 -24.28
C LYS A 230 -19.30 10.97 -24.07
N HIS A 231 -20.33 11.70 -23.63
CA HIS A 231 -20.25 13.15 -23.43
C HIS A 231 -19.28 13.52 -22.30
N TRP A 232 -19.32 12.78 -21.21
CA TRP A 232 -18.44 12.98 -20.07
C TRP A 232 -16.96 12.81 -20.46
N LEU A 233 -16.58 11.68 -21.07
CA LEU A 233 -15.21 11.47 -21.55
C LEU A 233 -14.82 12.53 -22.58
N GLY A 234 -15.72 12.92 -23.48
CA GLY A 234 -15.46 13.97 -24.46
C GLY A 234 -15.12 15.32 -23.82
N ALA A 235 -15.70 15.62 -22.66
CA ALA A 235 -15.45 16.85 -21.91
C ALA A 235 -14.17 16.81 -21.07
N VAL A 236 -13.89 15.69 -20.39
CA VAL A 236 -12.81 15.63 -19.38
C VAL A 236 -11.54 14.92 -19.86
N ALA A 237 -11.65 14.07 -20.89
CA ALA A 237 -10.55 13.22 -21.36
C ALA A 237 -10.68 12.94 -22.88
N PRO A 238 -10.46 13.95 -23.75
CA PRO A 238 -10.71 13.83 -25.19
C PRO A 238 -9.93 12.71 -25.89
N ARG A 239 -8.70 12.40 -25.43
CA ARG A 239 -7.91 11.31 -26.02
C ARG A 239 -8.49 9.95 -25.64
N THR A 240 -8.83 9.76 -24.37
CA THR A 240 -9.48 8.57 -23.82
C THR A 240 -10.83 8.36 -24.47
N HIS A 241 -11.61 9.44 -24.64
CA HIS A 241 -12.85 9.44 -25.43
C HIS A 241 -12.61 8.89 -26.83
N ASN A 242 -11.59 9.37 -27.55
CA ASN A 242 -11.34 8.92 -28.92
C ASN A 242 -10.93 7.43 -28.99
N LEU A 243 -10.11 6.96 -28.04
CA LEU A 243 -9.76 5.55 -27.92
C LEU A 243 -10.99 4.70 -27.61
N TRP A 244 -11.76 5.10 -26.61
CA TRP A 244 -13.00 4.45 -26.18
C TRP A 244 -14.02 4.39 -27.31
N HIS A 245 -14.30 5.53 -27.94
CA HIS A 245 -15.25 5.67 -29.04
C HIS A 245 -14.88 4.79 -30.23
N ARG A 246 -13.59 4.72 -30.59
CA ARG A 246 -13.12 3.79 -31.62
C ARG A 246 -13.24 2.34 -31.18
N ALA A 247 -12.92 2.04 -29.92
CA ALA A 247 -12.93 0.68 -29.39
C ALA A 247 -14.35 0.08 -29.34
N VAL A 248 -15.33 0.84 -28.85
CA VAL A 248 -16.74 0.39 -28.80
C VAL A 248 -17.37 0.22 -30.19
N GLN A 249 -16.79 0.84 -31.23
CA GLN A 249 -17.20 0.65 -32.62
C GLN A 249 -16.50 -0.51 -33.32
N ARG A 250 -15.56 -1.20 -32.67
CA ARG A 250 -14.87 -2.35 -33.29
C ARG A 250 -15.77 -3.57 -33.27
N ARG A 251 -15.69 -4.38 -34.32
CA ARG A 251 -16.39 -5.67 -34.37
C ARG A 251 -16.02 -6.58 -33.19
N THR A 252 -14.75 -6.57 -32.77
CA THR A 252 -14.25 -7.36 -31.64
C THR A 252 -14.94 -7.03 -30.32
N HIS A 253 -15.35 -5.78 -30.10
CA HIS A 253 -16.10 -5.36 -28.92
C HIS A 253 -17.38 -6.19 -28.75
N TYR A 254 -18.11 -6.35 -29.85
CA TYR A 254 -19.36 -7.07 -29.85
C TYR A 254 -19.16 -8.59 -29.96
N GLU A 255 -18.23 -9.08 -30.78
CA GLU A 255 -17.98 -10.52 -30.94
C GLU A 255 -17.41 -11.21 -29.71
N ARG A 256 -16.48 -10.55 -29.00
CA ARG A 256 -15.88 -11.09 -27.77
C ARG A 256 -16.75 -10.81 -26.54
N ALA A 257 -17.95 -10.27 -26.75
CA ALA A 257 -18.84 -9.77 -25.70
C ALA A 257 -18.05 -8.93 -24.69
N VAL A 258 -17.30 -7.93 -25.17
CA VAL A 258 -16.66 -6.96 -24.29
C VAL A 258 -17.78 -6.18 -23.59
N GLN A 259 -17.87 -6.34 -22.28
CA GLN A 259 -18.87 -5.64 -21.46
C GLN A 259 -18.24 -4.74 -20.40
N TYR A 260 -16.94 -4.92 -20.16
CA TYR A 260 -16.19 -4.18 -19.14
C TYR A 260 -15.25 -3.17 -19.79
N CYS A 261 -15.33 -1.92 -19.35
CA CYS A 261 -14.37 -0.87 -19.69
C CYS A 261 -13.79 -0.30 -18.40
N PHE A 262 -12.47 -0.24 -18.31
CA PHE A 262 -11.74 0.32 -17.18
C PHE A 262 -10.90 1.50 -17.62
N PHE A 263 -10.84 2.55 -16.82
CA PHE A 263 -10.06 3.75 -17.05
C PHE A 263 -9.08 3.94 -15.90
N VAL A 264 -7.80 4.08 -16.24
CA VAL A 264 -6.76 4.38 -15.26
C VAL A 264 -6.80 5.87 -14.94
N THR A 265 -6.91 6.21 -13.67
CA THR A 265 -6.79 7.58 -13.15
C THR A 265 -5.65 7.63 -12.11
N GLN A 266 -5.38 8.79 -11.51
CA GLN A 266 -4.27 8.95 -10.54
C GLN A 266 -4.41 7.96 -9.37
N GLY A 267 -3.65 6.86 -9.42
CA GLY A 267 -3.61 5.86 -8.35
C GLY A 267 -4.85 4.96 -8.20
N GLN A 268 -5.87 5.12 -9.05
CA GLN A 268 -7.12 4.36 -9.00
C GLN A 268 -7.51 3.82 -10.38
N VAL A 269 -8.33 2.77 -10.39
CA VAL A 269 -8.89 2.21 -11.62
C VAL A 269 -10.40 2.15 -11.47
N ILE A 270 -11.09 2.95 -12.26
CA ILE A 270 -12.56 2.93 -12.33
C ILE A 270 -12.98 2.17 -13.57
N GLY A 271 -14.24 1.77 -13.63
CA GLY A 271 -14.78 1.19 -14.85
C GLY A 271 -16.28 1.12 -14.83
N TYR A 272 -16.83 0.49 -15.86
CA TYR A 272 -18.22 0.14 -15.89
C TYR A 272 -18.43 -1.19 -16.60
N PHE A 273 -19.58 -1.77 -16.32
CA PHE A 273 -20.17 -2.90 -17.01
C PHE A 273 -21.41 -2.43 -17.79
N ALA A 274 -21.54 -2.82 -19.06
CA ALA A 274 -22.74 -2.60 -19.85
C ALA A 274 -23.25 -3.92 -20.44
N ASP A 275 -24.48 -4.31 -20.11
CA ASP A 275 -25.06 -5.54 -20.66
C ASP A 275 -25.58 -5.33 -22.07
N HIS A 276 -24.74 -5.64 -23.04
CA HIS A 276 -25.13 -5.67 -24.44
C HIS A 276 -26.08 -6.85 -24.75
N PRO A 277 -27.27 -6.56 -25.33
CA PRO A 277 -28.21 -7.59 -25.78
C PRO A 277 -27.57 -8.69 -26.65
N PRO A 278 -28.05 -9.95 -26.58
CA PRO A 278 -27.47 -11.08 -27.31
C PRO A 278 -27.34 -10.87 -28.83
N LYS A 279 -28.25 -10.10 -29.44
CA LYS A 279 -28.21 -9.74 -30.87
C LYS A 279 -26.95 -8.96 -31.23
N HIS A 280 -26.50 -8.05 -30.37
CA HIS A 280 -25.28 -7.29 -30.58
C HIS A 280 -24.06 -8.16 -30.39
N ARG A 281 -24.06 -9.07 -29.40
CA ARG A 281 -22.97 -10.03 -29.17
C ARG A 281 -22.63 -10.90 -30.40
N ARG A 282 -23.54 -11.01 -31.38
CA ARG A 282 -23.39 -11.80 -32.61
C ARG A 282 -23.12 -10.96 -33.87
N ALA A 283 -22.71 -9.69 -33.76
CA ALA A 283 -22.45 -8.84 -34.92
C ALA A 283 -21.39 -9.45 -35.87
N ARG A 284 -21.79 -9.76 -37.12
CA ARG A 284 -20.95 -10.45 -38.12
C ARG A 284 -20.36 -9.53 -39.19
N SER A 285 -20.74 -8.26 -39.19
CA SER A 285 -20.32 -7.28 -40.21
C SER A 285 -20.13 -5.89 -39.61
N ALA A 286 -19.33 -5.06 -40.28
CA ALA A 286 -19.11 -3.67 -39.88
C ALA A 286 -20.41 -2.84 -39.85
N LYS A 287 -21.36 -3.14 -40.75
CA LYS A 287 -22.68 -2.51 -40.77
C LYS A 287 -23.46 -2.79 -39.47
N GLN A 288 -23.56 -4.06 -39.09
CA GLN A 288 -24.24 -4.47 -37.85
C GLN A 288 -23.56 -3.89 -36.60
N THR A 289 -22.23 -3.79 -36.60
CA THR A 289 -21.49 -3.12 -35.53
C THR A 289 -21.85 -1.64 -35.42
N ARG A 290 -21.96 -0.93 -36.54
CA ARG A 290 -22.37 0.48 -36.56
C ARG A 290 -23.81 0.66 -36.08
N GLU A 291 -24.73 -0.19 -36.52
CA GLU A 291 -26.13 -0.19 -36.07
C GLU A 291 -26.21 -0.45 -34.55
N ALA A 292 -25.47 -1.44 -34.05
CA ALA A 292 -25.39 -1.74 -32.63
C ALA A 292 -24.87 -0.56 -31.80
N TYR A 293 -23.82 0.10 -32.29
CA TYR A 293 -23.28 1.30 -31.65
C TYR A 293 -24.31 2.43 -31.61
N VAL A 294 -24.96 2.73 -32.73
CA VAL A 294 -25.99 3.78 -32.80
C VAL A 294 -27.15 3.48 -31.85
N GLU A 295 -27.64 2.25 -31.87
CA GLU A 295 -28.71 1.80 -30.97
C GLU A 295 -28.29 1.97 -29.50
N SER A 296 -27.10 1.48 -29.12
CA SER A 296 -26.66 1.46 -27.71
C SER A 296 -26.15 2.79 -27.14
N VAL A 297 -25.86 3.79 -27.98
CA VAL A 297 -25.29 5.09 -27.55
C VAL A 297 -26.22 6.26 -27.85
N TYR A 298 -27.05 6.21 -28.90
CA TYR A 298 -27.89 7.35 -29.28
C TYR A 298 -29.38 7.03 -29.19
N ASP A 299 -29.84 5.93 -29.81
CA ASP A 299 -31.28 5.67 -29.91
C ASP A 299 -31.85 5.14 -28.59
N HIS A 300 -31.18 4.14 -28.01
CA HIS A 300 -31.58 3.46 -26.77
C HIS A 300 -30.34 3.24 -25.88
N PRO A 301 -29.84 4.29 -25.22
CA PRO A 301 -28.61 4.24 -24.45
C PRO A 301 -28.63 3.13 -23.40
N LEU A 302 -27.65 2.22 -23.45
CA LEU A 302 -27.54 1.14 -22.47
C LEU A 302 -27.13 1.71 -21.11
N SER A 303 -27.86 1.33 -20.06
CA SER A 303 -27.48 1.59 -18.67
C SER A 303 -26.15 0.92 -18.33
N ILE A 304 -25.38 1.54 -17.45
CA ILE A 304 -24.12 1.00 -16.97
C ILE A 304 -24.19 0.67 -15.47
N VAL A 305 -23.45 -0.36 -15.07
CA VAL A 305 -23.12 -0.66 -13.68
C VAL A 305 -21.71 -0.16 -13.43
N ARG A 306 -21.52 0.68 -12.42
CA ARG A 306 -20.20 1.27 -12.11
C ARG A 306 -19.31 0.25 -11.40
N LEU A 307 -18.02 0.34 -11.67
CA LEU A 307 -16.98 -0.55 -11.15
C LEU A 307 -15.82 0.25 -10.59
N HIS A 308 -15.22 -0.27 -9.53
CA HIS A 308 -13.95 0.21 -8.99
C HIS A 308 -13.02 -1.00 -8.80
N ALA A 309 -11.83 -0.93 -9.37
CA ALA A 309 -10.86 -2.02 -9.37
C ALA A 309 -9.64 -1.69 -8.51
N SER A 310 -9.36 -2.58 -7.58
CA SER A 310 -8.14 -2.57 -6.77
C SER A 310 -7.01 -3.22 -7.56
N ARG A 311 -5.89 -2.52 -7.67
CA ARG A 311 -4.70 -3.05 -8.33
C ARG A 311 -4.05 -4.14 -7.47
N ILE A 312 -3.67 -5.23 -8.12
CA ILE A 312 -2.92 -6.34 -7.52
C ILE A 312 -1.66 -6.68 -8.35
N ASP A 313 -1.33 -5.87 -9.36
CA ASP A 313 -0.09 -6.04 -10.12
C ASP A 313 1.15 -5.82 -9.23
N ASP A 314 2.21 -6.58 -9.49
CA ASP A 314 3.43 -6.54 -8.66
C ASP A 314 4.06 -5.14 -8.63
N GLN A 315 3.91 -4.37 -9.72
CA GLN A 315 4.37 -3.01 -9.78
C GLN A 315 3.68 -2.11 -8.74
N TYR A 316 2.36 -2.11 -8.70
CA TYR A 316 1.59 -1.38 -7.69
C TYR A 316 1.95 -1.80 -6.27
N LEU A 317 1.98 -3.11 -6.01
CA LEU A 317 2.18 -3.64 -4.67
C LEU A 317 3.58 -3.31 -4.11
N VAL A 318 4.61 -3.28 -4.96
CA VAL A 318 5.98 -2.91 -4.56
C VAL A 318 6.15 -1.39 -4.46
N GLU A 319 5.73 -0.63 -5.48
CA GLU A 319 5.98 0.83 -5.54
C GLU A 319 5.28 1.57 -4.40
N ARG A 320 4.15 1.06 -3.88
CA ARG A 320 3.49 1.64 -2.71
C ARG A 320 4.26 1.48 -1.40
N ASN A 321 5.24 0.58 -1.34
CA ASN A 321 6.11 0.42 -0.18
C ASN A 321 7.36 1.30 -0.26
N LEU A 322 7.56 2.01 -1.37
CA LEU A 322 8.75 2.80 -1.65
C LEU A 322 8.43 4.30 -1.57
N SER A 323 9.36 5.09 -1.03
CA SER A 323 9.31 6.54 -1.17
C SER A 323 9.77 6.95 -2.58
N HIS A 324 9.38 8.14 -3.01
CA HIS A 324 9.75 8.63 -4.35
C HIS A 324 11.27 8.62 -4.55
N GLY A 325 11.76 7.81 -5.49
CA GLY A 325 13.18 7.69 -5.81
C GLY A 325 13.94 6.60 -5.04
N ASP A 326 13.29 5.88 -4.12
CA ASP A 326 13.88 4.69 -3.52
C ASP A 326 14.09 3.62 -4.62
N PRO A 327 15.25 2.95 -4.65
CA PRO A 327 15.51 1.87 -5.58
C PRO A 327 14.73 0.62 -5.16
N ASP A 328 13.99 0.02 -6.09
CA ASP A 328 13.38 -1.29 -5.87
C ASP A 328 14.42 -2.44 -5.97
N LEU A 329 14.00 -3.64 -5.60
CA LEU A 329 14.80 -4.87 -5.73
C LEU A 329 14.33 -5.79 -6.87
N ARG A 330 13.38 -5.33 -7.71
CA ARG A 330 12.80 -6.16 -8.77
C ARG A 330 13.82 -6.43 -9.86
N GLY A 331 13.91 -7.69 -10.28
CA GLY A 331 14.89 -8.15 -11.27
C GLY A 331 16.35 -8.15 -10.79
N LEU A 332 16.60 -7.86 -9.50
CA LEU A 332 17.92 -8.03 -8.91
C LEU A 332 18.08 -9.42 -8.32
N ARG A 333 19.28 -9.98 -8.46
CA ARG A 333 19.66 -11.24 -7.80
C ARG A 333 20.10 -10.93 -6.38
N VAL A 334 19.26 -11.25 -5.41
CA VAL A 334 19.47 -10.92 -4.00
C VAL A 334 19.87 -12.17 -3.23
N LEU A 335 20.98 -12.10 -2.50
CA LEU A 335 21.46 -13.16 -1.61
C LEU A 335 21.26 -12.74 -0.15
N LEU A 336 20.44 -13.46 0.59
CA LEU A 336 20.28 -13.34 2.04
C LEU A 336 21.01 -14.48 2.75
N ILE A 337 22.00 -14.15 3.56
CA ILE A 337 22.80 -15.10 4.33
C ILE A 337 22.41 -15.01 5.79
N GLY A 338 21.92 -16.12 6.34
CA GLY A 338 21.30 -16.21 7.66
C GLY A 338 19.80 -16.00 7.56
N ALA A 339 19.03 -17.03 7.88
CA ALA A 339 17.57 -17.02 7.96
C ALA A 339 17.09 -17.17 9.41
N GLY A 340 17.94 -16.82 10.39
CA GLY A 340 17.60 -16.80 11.81
C GLY A 340 16.65 -15.65 12.20
N ALA A 341 16.76 -15.18 13.44
CA ALA A 341 15.82 -14.18 13.98
C ALA A 341 15.72 -12.91 13.12
N VAL A 342 16.85 -12.31 12.72
CA VAL A 342 16.87 -11.11 11.85
C VAL A 342 16.49 -11.47 10.42
N GLY A 343 17.17 -12.46 9.84
CA GLY A 343 17.01 -12.85 8.45
C GLY A 343 15.60 -13.31 8.09
N GLY A 344 14.92 -14.05 8.97
CA GLY A 344 13.55 -14.49 8.75
C GLY A 344 12.56 -13.32 8.58
N PHE A 345 12.61 -12.31 9.46
CA PHE A 345 11.77 -11.12 9.29
C PHE A 345 12.19 -10.28 8.08
N LEU A 346 13.50 -10.16 7.85
CA LEU A 346 14.03 -9.40 6.72
C LEU A 346 13.62 -10.00 5.38
N ALA A 347 13.58 -11.33 5.24
CA ALA A 347 13.19 -12.01 4.01
C ALA A 347 11.79 -11.60 3.51
N CYS A 348 10.81 -11.52 4.42
CA CYS A 348 9.46 -11.06 4.10
C CYS A 348 9.45 -9.61 3.60
N SER A 349 10.29 -8.76 4.18
CA SER A 349 10.42 -7.38 3.75
C SER A 349 11.19 -7.21 2.44
N LEU A 350 12.22 -8.02 2.18
CA LEU A 350 12.93 -8.03 0.90
C LEU A 350 11.97 -8.34 -0.25
N LEU A 351 11.08 -9.31 -0.07
CA LEU A 351 10.03 -9.63 -1.04
C LEU A 351 9.09 -8.44 -1.28
N LYS A 352 8.67 -7.73 -0.22
CA LYS A 352 7.82 -6.52 -0.32
C LYS A 352 8.53 -5.32 -0.97
N LEU A 353 9.86 -5.30 -1.00
CA LEU A 353 10.68 -4.35 -1.77
C LEU A 353 10.97 -4.83 -3.20
N GLY A 354 10.49 -6.02 -3.58
CA GLY A 354 10.57 -6.56 -4.94
C GLY A 354 11.59 -7.67 -5.17
N ALA A 355 12.34 -8.12 -4.15
CA ALA A 355 13.29 -9.22 -4.33
C ALA A 355 12.54 -10.52 -4.65
N GLY A 356 13.01 -11.30 -5.63
CA GLY A 356 12.28 -12.49 -6.10
C GLY A 356 11.14 -12.17 -7.07
N LEU A 357 10.95 -10.90 -7.46
CA LEU A 357 9.97 -10.50 -8.48
C LEU A 357 10.69 -9.97 -9.72
N PRO A 358 10.10 -10.13 -10.93
CA PRO A 358 10.71 -9.62 -12.14
C PRO A 358 10.69 -8.09 -12.18
N SER A 359 11.70 -7.49 -12.83
CA SER A 359 11.67 -6.06 -13.16
C SER A 359 10.46 -5.71 -14.04
N PRO A 360 10.09 -4.43 -14.17
CA PRO A 360 9.04 -4.00 -15.12
C PRO A 360 9.29 -4.46 -16.57
N SER A 361 10.56 -4.67 -16.95
CA SER A 361 10.95 -5.19 -18.28
C SER A 361 10.85 -6.72 -18.42
N GLY A 362 10.50 -7.43 -17.35
CA GLY A 362 10.42 -8.90 -17.31
C GLY A 362 11.73 -9.60 -16.93
N THR A 363 12.83 -8.88 -16.69
CA THR A 363 14.09 -9.47 -16.22
C THR A 363 13.89 -10.16 -14.86
N PRO A 364 14.15 -11.47 -14.72
CA PRO A 364 14.02 -12.19 -13.46
C PRO A 364 15.16 -11.85 -12.49
N GLY A 365 14.89 -11.99 -11.19
CA GLY A 365 15.84 -11.69 -10.12
C GLY A 365 15.52 -12.49 -8.87
N PRO A 366 16.08 -13.70 -8.70
CA PRO A 366 15.76 -14.56 -7.57
C PRO A 366 16.23 -13.98 -6.24
N LEU A 367 15.45 -14.26 -5.18
CA LEU A 367 15.88 -14.12 -3.80
C LEU A 367 16.39 -15.47 -3.28
N THR A 368 17.71 -15.59 -3.15
CA THR A 368 18.36 -16.79 -2.58
C THR A 368 18.56 -16.62 -1.08
N ILE A 369 18.12 -17.60 -0.29
CA ILE A 369 18.18 -17.58 1.18
C ILE A 369 19.06 -18.73 1.67
N CYS A 370 20.14 -18.40 2.37
CA CYS A 370 21.13 -19.36 2.87
C CYS A 370 21.01 -19.51 4.39
N ASP A 371 20.72 -20.72 4.85
CA ASP A 371 20.79 -21.07 6.26
C ASP A 371 20.89 -22.59 6.41
N ARG A 372 21.99 -23.05 7.00
CA ARG A 372 22.27 -24.48 7.21
C ARG A 372 21.52 -25.07 8.41
N GLU A 373 20.92 -24.25 9.26
CA GLU A 373 20.34 -24.70 10.51
C GLU A 373 18.91 -25.23 10.33
N ILE A 374 18.54 -26.10 11.27
CA ILE A 374 17.17 -26.56 11.47
C ILE A 374 16.49 -25.67 12.51
N LEU A 375 15.20 -25.38 12.33
CA LEU A 375 14.43 -24.63 13.30
C LEU A 375 14.19 -25.49 14.55
N THR A 376 14.60 -24.97 15.72
CA THR A 376 14.35 -25.62 17.02
C THR A 376 13.31 -24.85 17.83
N THR A 377 12.75 -25.48 18.87
CA THR A 377 11.78 -24.85 19.78
C THR A 377 12.34 -23.59 20.44
N ALA A 378 13.66 -23.55 20.73
CA ALA A 378 14.35 -22.38 21.28
C ALA A 378 14.37 -21.16 20.34
N ASN A 379 14.07 -21.33 19.05
CA ASN A 379 14.02 -20.24 18.07
C ASN A 379 12.61 -19.62 17.94
N ILE A 380 11.56 -20.38 18.26
CA ILE A 380 10.16 -20.01 17.94
C ILE A 380 9.75 -18.65 18.50
N GLY A 381 10.17 -18.31 19.72
CA GLY A 381 9.81 -17.04 20.34
C GLY A 381 10.33 -15.77 19.65
N ARG A 382 11.22 -15.89 18.64
CA ARG A 382 11.82 -14.74 17.93
C ARG A 382 12.06 -14.98 16.44
N HIS A 383 11.52 -16.06 15.88
CA HIS A 383 11.64 -16.38 14.46
C HIS A 383 10.31 -16.09 13.75
N VAL A 384 10.38 -15.73 12.47
CA VAL A 384 9.17 -15.55 11.63
C VAL A 384 8.36 -16.85 11.42
N LEU A 385 8.97 -18.00 11.68
CA LEU A 385 8.37 -19.32 11.42
C LEU A 385 7.71 -19.83 12.71
N GLY A 386 6.59 -20.54 12.56
CA GLY A 386 5.82 -21.09 13.68
C GLY A 386 6.17 -22.53 14.06
N LEU A 387 5.44 -23.06 15.06
CA LEU A 387 5.63 -24.41 15.62
C LEU A 387 5.58 -25.53 14.56
N THR A 388 4.83 -25.36 13.47
CA THR A 388 4.70 -26.32 12.37
C THR A 388 5.99 -26.50 11.55
N SER A 389 6.99 -25.64 11.77
CA SER A 389 8.29 -25.66 11.09
C SER A 389 9.41 -26.26 11.96
N VAL A 390 9.15 -26.62 13.23
CA VAL A 390 10.15 -27.24 14.11
C VAL A 390 10.66 -28.54 13.49
N GLY A 391 11.98 -28.73 13.53
CA GLY A 391 12.66 -29.90 12.94
C GLY A 391 12.90 -29.79 11.43
N LYS A 392 12.50 -28.69 10.77
CA LYS A 392 12.71 -28.45 9.34
C LYS A 392 13.80 -27.40 9.09
N SER A 393 14.39 -27.43 7.89
CA SER A 393 15.39 -26.45 7.46
C SER A 393 14.82 -25.03 7.46
N LYS A 394 15.54 -24.08 8.09
CA LYS A 394 15.12 -22.68 8.13
C LYS A 394 15.02 -22.07 6.74
N ALA A 395 16.05 -22.23 5.91
CA ALA A 395 16.07 -21.68 4.55
C ALA A 395 14.89 -22.17 3.70
N ARG A 396 14.60 -23.48 3.72
CA ARG A 396 13.49 -24.08 2.95
C ARG A 396 12.14 -23.60 3.45
N GLU A 397 11.92 -23.57 4.76
CA GLU A 397 10.64 -23.14 5.33
C GLU A 397 10.41 -21.64 5.17
N VAL A 398 11.45 -20.80 5.22
CA VAL A 398 11.31 -19.38 4.88
C VAL A 398 10.93 -19.22 3.40
N CYS A 399 11.56 -19.92 2.47
CA CYS A 399 11.16 -19.86 1.04
C CYS A 399 9.71 -20.32 0.83
N ARG A 400 9.28 -21.40 1.51
CA ARG A 400 7.87 -21.84 1.49
C ARG A 400 6.94 -20.75 2.01
N HIS A 401 7.28 -20.13 3.14
CA HIS A 401 6.51 -19.04 3.73
C HIS A 401 6.39 -17.83 2.78
N LEU A 402 7.48 -17.44 2.11
CA LEU A 402 7.45 -16.36 1.12
C LEU A 402 6.57 -16.71 -0.09
N SER A 403 6.62 -17.95 -0.56
CA SER A 403 5.78 -18.43 -1.68
C SER A 403 4.28 -18.41 -1.34
N GLU A 404 3.93 -18.61 -0.07
CA GLU A 404 2.55 -18.47 0.44
C GLU A 404 2.13 -17.00 0.56
N LEU A 405 3.05 -16.11 0.96
CA LEU A 405 2.80 -14.67 1.06
C LEU A 405 2.66 -14.00 -0.31
N TRP A 406 3.44 -14.45 -1.30
CA TRP A 406 3.43 -13.93 -2.67
C TRP A 406 3.51 -15.08 -3.68
N PRO A 407 2.36 -15.66 -4.09
CA PRO A 407 2.36 -16.73 -5.07
C PRO A 407 3.01 -16.29 -6.37
N GLY A 408 3.97 -17.08 -6.87
CA GLY A 408 4.73 -16.79 -8.08
C GLY A 408 6.07 -16.06 -7.86
N CYS A 409 6.46 -15.76 -6.62
CA CYS A 409 7.81 -15.23 -6.35
C CYS A 409 8.91 -16.29 -6.60
N ASP A 410 10.07 -15.81 -7.06
CA ASP A 410 11.24 -16.61 -7.38
C ASP A 410 12.22 -16.63 -6.18
N VAL A 411 12.02 -17.62 -5.30
CA VAL A 411 12.79 -17.79 -4.06
C VAL A 411 13.50 -19.14 -4.03
N HIS A 412 14.76 -19.16 -3.59
CA HIS A 412 15.60 -20.36 -3.61
C HIS A 412 16.31 -20.60 -2.28
N PRO A 413 16.18 -21.79 -1.67
CA PRO A 413 16.89 -22.11 -0.45
C PRO A 413 18.27 -22.73 -0.74
N ILE A 414 19.29 -22.29 0.01
CA ILE A 414 20.54 -23.02 0.23
C ILE A 414 20.53 -23.49 1.69
N ALA A 415 20.23 -24.77 1.88
CA ALA A 415 20.02 -25.39 3.20
C ALA A 415 21.28 -26.08 3.77
N GLU A 416 22.42 -25.88 3.12
CA GLU A 416 23.71 -26.48 3.47
C GLU A 416 24.69 -25.39 3.91
N GLU A 417 25.89 -25.81 4.32
CA GLU A 417 26.94 -24.88 4.68
C GLU A 417 27.29 -23.98 3.48
N PHE A 418 27.12 -22.67 3.66
CA PHE A 418 27.35 -21.69 2.63
C PHE A 418 28.62 -20.90 2.94
N VAL A 419 29.66 -21.11 2.13
CA VAL A 419 30.90 -20.33 2.16
C VAL A 419 30.98 -19.55 0.85
N PRO A 420 30.81 -18.21 0.88
CA PRO A 420 30.81 -17.43 -0.35
C PRO A 420 32.21 -17.45 -0.98
N SER A 421 32.25 -17.60 -2.30
CA SER A 421 33.43 -17.40 -3.14
C SER A 421 33.25 -16.16 -4.02
N ALA A 422 34.34 -15.68 -4.61
CA ALA A 422 34.28 -14.56 -5.56
C ALA A 422 33.34 -14.90 -6.73
N GLU A 423 33.46 -16.08 -7.31
CA GLU A 423 32.68 -16.58 -8.44
C GLU A 423 31.18 -16.61 -8.10
N LEU A 424 30.83 -17.17 -6.94
CA LEU A 424 29.44 -17.21 -6.46
C LEU A 424 28.85 -15.82 -6.30
N LEU A 425 29.60 -14.88 -5.72
CA LEU A 425 29.14 -13.51 -5.52
C LEU A 425 28.81 -12.81 -6.84
N HIS A 426 29.51 -13.10 -7.95
CA HIS A 426 29.19 -12.52 -9.26
C HIS A 426 27.78 -12.86 -9.76
N GLY A 427 27.20 -13.96 -9.24
CA GLY A 427 25.81 -14.34 -9.43
C GLY A 427 24.79 -13.41 -8.76
N TYR A 428 25.22 -12.45 -7.95
CA TYR A 428 24.34 -11.59 -7.16
C TYR A 428 24.67 -10.10 -7.33
N ASP A 429 23.63 -9.28 -7.15
CA ASP A 429 23.68 -7.82 -7.25
C ASP A 429 23.62 -7.19 -5.85
N VAL A 430 22.86 -7.80 -4.94
CA VAL A 430 22.76 -7.38 -3.53
C VAL A 430 23.05 -8.58 -2.63
N VAL A 431 23.92 -8.39 -1.65
CA VAL A 431 24.25 -9.41 -0.64
C VAL A 431 23.90 -8.87 0.74
N VAL A 432 23.16 -9.65 1.51
CA VAL A 432 22.71 -9.28 2.85
C VAL A 432 23.20 -10.35 3.82
N ASP A 433 24.05 -9.95 4.74
CA ASP A 433 24.52 -10.73 5.87
C ASP A 433 23.69 -10.41 7.12
N ALA A 434 22.83 -11.36 7.47
CA ALA A 434 22.01 -11.36 8.68
C ALA A 434 22.42 -12.50 9.63
N THR A 435 23.66 -13.00 9.53
CA THR A 435 24.18 -14.07 10.39
C THR A 435 24.39 -13.60 11.82
N GLY A 436 24.73 -12.32 12.01
CA GLY A 436 25.18 -11.77 13.28
C GLY A 436 26.53 -12.32 13.76
N TYR A 437 27.22 -13.13 12.94
CA TYR A 437 28.50 -13.74 13.30
C TYR A 437 29.66 -12.88 12.78
N GLU A 438 30.32 -12.19 13.70
CA GLU A 438 31.32 -11.17 13.38
C GLU A 438 32.44 -11.66 12.46
N THR A 439 32.97 -12.87 12.70
CA THR A 439 34.04 -13.45 11.87
C THR A 439 33.58 -13.64 10.43
N TYR A 440 32.33 -14.07 10.22
CA TYR A 440 31.75 -14.23 8.90
C TYR A 440 31.54 -12.87 8.22
N SER A 441 31.04 -11.87 8.95
CA SER A 441 30.85 -10.51 8.42
C SER A 441 32.18 -9.88 7.98
N ARG A 442 33.25 -10.06 8.77
CA ARG A 442 34.63 -9.64 8.40
C ARG A 442 35.11 -10.33 7.13
N PHE A 443 34.98 -11.65 7.05
CA PHE A 443 35.34 -12.44 5.88
C PHE A 443 34.60 -11.98 4.63
N LEU A 444 33.27 -11.88 4.69
CA LEU A 444 32.43 -11.48 3.56
C LEU A 444 32.75 -10.05 3.10
N SER A 445 32.88 -9.10 4.03
CA SER A 445 33.26 -7.71 3.73
C SER A 445 34.60 -7.65 2.98
N LYS A 446 35.59 -8.43 3.42
CA LYS A 446 36.90 -8.52 2.76
C LYS A 446 36.79 -9.18 1.39
N LEU A 447 36.05 -10.27 1.26
CA LEU A 447 35.85 -11.00 0.00
C LEU A 447 35.18 -10.13 -1.07
N CYS A 448 34.05 -9.49 -0.73
CA CYS A 448 33.31 -8.59 -1.63
C CYS A 448 34.20 -7.47 -2.20
N ARG A 449 35.13 -6.98 -1.39
CA ARG A 449 36.06 -5.92 -1.81
C ARG A 449 37.25 -6.45 -2.62
N SER A 450 37.93 -7.47 -2.11
CA SER A 450 39.18 -7.99 -2.71
C SER A 450 38.94 -8.67 -4.04
N SER A 451 37.76 -9.26 -4.26
CA SER A 451 37.35 -9.84 -5.54
C SER A 451 36.94 -8.81 -6.60
N GLY A 452 36.83 -7.52 -6.25
CA GLY A 452 36.30 -6.49 -7.15
C GLY A 452 34.78 -6.54 -7.35
N TRP A 453 34.07 -7.41 -6.62
CA TRP A 453 32.61 -7.51 -6.69
C TRP A 453 31.91 -6.21 -6.28
N LEU A 454 32.41 -5.52 -5.26
CA LEU A 454 31.81 -4.27 -4.77
C LEU A 454 32.04 -3.12 -5.77
N ASN A 455 31.10 -2.93 -6.70
CA ASN A 455 31.15 -1.92 -7.76
C ASN A 455 29.78 -1.25 -7.97
N ALA A 456 29.64 -0.42 -9.02
CA ALA A 456 28.44 0.38 -9.24
C ALA A 456 27.18 -0.48 -9.34
N GLY A 457 26.15 -0.14 -8.57
CA GLY A 457 24.87 -0.87 -8.52
C GLY A 457 24.83 -2.05 -7.55
N LYS A 458 25.99 -2.50 -7.05
CA LYS A 458 26.10 -3.58 -6.07
C LYS A 458 26.23 -3.07 -4.64
N ALA A 459 25.68 -3.82 -3.68
CA ALA A 459 25.77 -3.46 -2.27
C ALA A 459 25.85 -4.70 -1.38
N VAL A 460 26.72 -4.66 -0.36
CA VAL A 460 26.72 -5.62 0.73
C VAL A 460 26.24 -4.95 2.02
N LEU A 461 25.24 -5.53 2.67
CA LEU A 461 24.68 -5.07 3.92
C LEU A 461 24.98 -6.09 5.02
N HIS A 462 25.54 -5.65 6.14
CA HIS A 462 25.73 -6.45 7.35
C HIS A 462 24.80 -5.96 8.45
N LEU A 463 24.09 -6.88 9.11
CA LEU A 463 23.17 -6.59 10.21
C LEU A 463 23.49 -7.46 11.42
N TRP A 464 23.48 -6.86 12.61
CA TRP A 464 23.71 -7.58 13.86
C TRP A 464 23.05 -6.88 15.06
N ILE A 465 22.98 -7.62 16.17
CA ILE A 465 22.39 -7.19 17.44
C ILE A 465 23.47 -7.24 18.52
N GLU A 466 23.56 -6.20 19.33
CA GLU A 466 24.50 -6.08 20.46
C GLU A 466 23.76 -5.82 21.78
N GLY A 467 24.44 -6.06 22.91
CA GLY A 467 23.96 -5.68 24.23
C GLY A 467 22.61 -6.30 24.61
N ARG A 468 22.43 -7.60 24.38
CA ARG A 468 21.18 -8.33 24.69
C ARG A 468 19.93 -7.72 24.03
N GLY A 469 20.08 -7.16 22.83
CA GLY A 469 18.97 -6.54 22.09
C GLY A 469 18.85 -5.04 22.29
N ALA A 470 19.68 -4.44 23.14
CA ALA A 470 19.64 -3.01 23.40
C ALA A 470 20.05 -2.17 22.19
N VAL A 471 20.92 -2.70 21.31
CA VAL A 471 21.39 -1.98 20.12
C VAL A 471 21.32 -2.90 18.90
N VAL A 472 20.73 -2.39 17.82
CA VAL A 472 20.77 -3.03 16.50
C VAL A 472 21.61 -2.19 15.55
N ARG A 473 22.41 -2.84 14.71
CA ARG A 473 23.34 -2.16 13.81
C ARG A 473 23.22 -2.64 12.38
N GLY A 474 23.54 -1.73 11.47
CA GLY A 474 23.66 -2.00 10.05
C GLY A 474 24.85 -1.26 9.44
N LEU A 475 25.64 -1.98 8.64
CA LEU A 475 26.69 -1.44 7.79
C LEU A 475 26.40 -1.80 6.34
N ILE A 476 26.14 -0.81 5.48
CA ILE A 476 26.02 -1.00 4.04
C ILE A 476 27.25 -0.46 3.32
N GLN A 477 27.86 -1.29 2.49
CA GLN A 477 28.98 -0.92 1.63
C GLN A 477 28.46 -0.90 0.19
N ARG A 478 28.60 0.26 -0.48
CA ARG A 478 28.12 0.53 -1.84
C ARG A 478 29.27 0.66 -2.83
N ARG A 479 30.48 0.97 -2.34
CA ARG A 479 31.69 1.16 -3.16
C ARG A 479 32.96 0.70 -2.45
N PRO A 480 34.05 0.42 -3.18
CA PRO A 480 35.36 0.14 -2.60
C PRO A 480 35.93 1.28 -1.75
N ALA A 481 35.42 2.51 -1.85
CA ALA A 481 35.89 3.63 -1.03
C ALA A 481 35.30 3.63 0.39
N ASP A 482 34.17 2.94 0.62
CA ASP A 482 33.46 2.99 1.90
C ASP A 482 34.25 2.28 3.01
N ALA A 483 33.95 2.57 4.28
CA ALA A 483 34.48 1.79 5.40
C ALA A 483 34.02 0.33 5.31
N CYS A 484 34.95 -0.61 5.45
CA CYS A 484 34.64 -2.04 5.54
C CYS A 484 34.29 -2.43 6.98
N TYR A 485 33.84 -3.66 7.21
CA TYR A 485 33.52 -4.15 8.55
C TYR A 485 34.68 -3.97 9.55
N ASP A 486 35.91 -4.31 9.15
CA ASP A 486 37.10 -4.13 9.99
C ASP A 486 37.42 -2.66 10.30
N CYS A 487 36.91 -1.70 9.53
CA CYS A 487 37.06 -0.28 9.83
C CYS A 487 36.20 0.15 11.03
N LEU A 488 35.33 -0.69 11.59
CA LEU A 488 34.56 -0.38 12.79
C LEU A 488 35.37 -0.61 14.09
N TRP A 489 36.59 -1.12 13.99
CA TRP A 489 37.41 -1.55 15.11
C TRP A 489 38.75 -0.81 15.19
N ASN A 490 39.28 -0.63 16.38
CA ASN A 490 40.61 -0.09 16.66
C ASN A 490 41.58 -1.22 17.00
N TYR A 491 42.69 -1.32 16.26
CA TYR A 491 43.71 -2.37 16.39
C TYR A 491 44.99 -1.90 17.09
N ALA A 492 45.00 -0.71 17.68
CA ALA A 492 46.19 -0.17 18.34
C ALA A 492 46.61 -0.96 19.61
N THR A 493 45.75 -1.84 20.13
CA THR A 493 45.98 -2.66 21.32
C THR A 493 46.42 -4.08 20.95
N THR A 494 47.38 -4.66 21.69
CA THR A 494 48.04 -5.94 21.36
C THR A 494 47.26 -7.20 21.77
N THR A 495 46.19 -7.08 22.55
CA THR A 495 45.44 -8.25 23.07
C THR A 495 44.13 -8.51 22.33
N GLU A 496 43.28 -7.49 22.14
CA GLU A 496 42.03 -7.58 21.36
C GLU A 496 41.64 -6.21 20.75
N PRO A 497 41.03 -6.17 19.55
CA PRO A 497 40.55 -4.93 18.95
C PRO A 497 39.32 -4.37 19.68
N ARG A 498 39.24 -3.04 19.84
CA ARG A 498 38.11 -2.35 20.51
C ARG A 498 37.17 -1.70 19.50
N PRO A 499 35.86 -1.63 19.75
CA PRO A 499 34.94 -0.99 18.80
C PRO A 499 35.19 0.52 18.77
N ARG A 500 35.24 1.12 17.58
CA ARG A 500 35.30 2.60 17.41
C ARG A 500 34.00 3.28 17.85
N PHE A 501 32.91 2.52 17.83
CA PHE A 501 31.58 2.96 18.19
C PHE A 501 31.00 1.97 19.22
N PRO A 502 31.43 2.01 20.49
CA PRO A 502 30.91 1.11 21.52
C PRO A 502 29.37 1.22 21.63
N ALA A 503 28.70 0.11 21.93
CA ALA A 503 27.25 0.08 22.15
C ALA A 503 26.88 0.40 23.61
N TYR A 504 27.79 0.17 24.55
CA TYR A 504 27.57 0.31 25.99
C TYR A 504 28.87 0.62 26.72
N SER A 505 28.74 1.18 27.92
CA SER A 505 29.87 1.51 28.79
C SER A 505 30.35 0.32 29.64
N ASP A 506 29.47 -0.64 29.93
CA ASP A 506 29.75 -1.76 30.84
C ASP A 506 29.92 -3.09 30.06
N PRO A 507 31.08 -3.77 30.15
CA PRO A 507 31.28 -5.09 29.55
C PRO A 507 30.29 -6.17 30.01
N ALA A 508 29.61 -6.01 31.15
CA ALA A 508 28.59 -6.95 31.63
C ALA A 508 27.45 -7.19 30.60
N TRP A 509 27.23 -6.26 29.68
CA TRP A 509 26.30 -6.40 28.55
C TRP A 509 26.71 -7.49 27.53
N THR A 510 27.96 -7.97 27.58
CA THR A 510 28.46 -9.10 26.76
C THR A 510 28.39 -10.45 27.47
N GLN A 511 28.17 -10.47 28.79
CA GLN A 511 28.18 -11.72 29.55
C GLN A 511 26.95 -12.56 29.17
N HIS A 512 27.20 -13.80 28.75
CA HIS A 512 26.15 -14.78 28.54
C HIS A 512 25.53 -15.11 29.90
N SER A 513 24.20 -15.28 29.99
CA SER A 513 23.59 -15.75 31.23
C SER A 513 24.20 -17.11 31.57
N GLY A 514 24.74 -17.25 32.78
CA GLY A 514 25.46 -18.45 33.23
C GLY A 514 24.55 -19.66 33.50
N ASP A 515 23.45 -19.80 32.77
CA ASP A 515 22.36 -20.76 33.01
C ASP A 515 22.55 -22.10 32.28
N GLY A 516 23.71 -22.37 31.68
CA GLY A 516 24.05 -23.67 31.08
C GLY A 516 23.26 -24.02 29.80
N TYR A 517 22.31 -23.18 29.39
CA TYR A 517 21.57 -23.25 28.12
C TYR A 517 22.11 -22.25 27.06
N ALA A 518 23.27 -21.66 27.33
CA ALA A 518 23.74 -20.40 26.78
C ALA A 518 24.47 -20.49 25.41
N THR A 519 23.84 -21.05 24.37
CA THR A 519 24.26 -20.76 22.98
C THR A 519 23.56 -19.52 22.41
N MET A 520 22.69 -18.88 23.18
CA MET A 520 21.83 -17.79 22.73
C MET A 520 21.88 -16.62 23.72
N THR A 521 22.38 -15.47 23.28
CA THR A 521 22.19 -14.20 24.00
C THR A 521 20.69 -13.88 24.01
N PRO A 522 20.02 -13.79 25.17
CA PRO A 522 18.62 -13.44 25.22
C PRO A 522 18.42 -11.99 24.76
N PHE A 523 17.40 -11.76 23.93
CA PHE A 523 16.96 -10.43 23.52
C PHE A 523 15.46 -10.43 23.23
N ALA A 524 14.82 -9.29 23.40
CA ALA A 524 13.39 -9.12 23.11
C ALA A 524 13.10 -9.30 21.61
N ILE A 525 11.90 -9.78 21.27
CA ILE A 525 11.44 -9.97 19.88
C ILE A 525 11.47 -8.67 19.05
N SER A 526 11.38 -7.51 19.70
CA SER A 526 11.52 -6.20 19.06
C SER A 526 12.91 -5.99 18.42
N SER A 527 13.96 -6.59 18.98
CA SER A 527 15.34 -6.41 18.50
C SER A 527 15.55 -6.94 17.07
N PRO A 528 15.25 -8.21 16.74
CA PRO A 528 15.39 -8.68 15.37
C PRO A 528 14.45 -7.98 14.37
N MET A 529 13.24 -7.57 14.81
CA MET A 529 12.35 -6.77 13.97
C MET A 529 12.93 -5.38 13.68
N ALA A 530 13.53 -4.73 14.69
CA ALA A 530 14.19 -3.43 14.53
C ALA A 530 15.43 -3.53 13.63
N ALA A 531 16.18 -4.63 13.71
CA ALA A 531 17.30 -4.91 12.83
C ALA A 531 16.85 -5.14 11.37
N ALA A 532 15.77 -5.91 11.16
CA ALA A 532 15.18 -6.09 9.84
C ALA A 532 14.68 -4.75 9.25
N ALA A 533 13.98 -3.94 10.06
CA ALA A 533 13.54 -2.60 9.66
C ALA A 533 14.73 -1.68 9.32
N LEU A 534 15.82 -1.73 10.10
CA LEU A 534 17.04 -0.99 9.81
C LEU A 534 17.68 -1.43 8.48
N GLY A 535 17.68 -2.74 8.21
CA GLY A 535 18.16 -3.29 6.95
C GLY A 535 17.38 -2.80 5.74
N ILE A 536 16.06 -2.73 5.84
CA ILE A 536 15.18 -2.17 4.80
C ILE A 536 15.59 -0.72 4.50
N ASP A 537 15.74 0.12 5.53
CA ASP A 537 16.07 1.53 5.35
C ASP A 537 17.44 1.74 4.72
N LEU A 538 18.42 0.89 5.04
CA LEU A 538 19.74 0.92 4.39
C LEU A 538 19.68 0.45 2.93
N LEU A 539 18.87 -0.56 2.62
CA LEU A 539 18.69 -1.05 1.24
C LEU A 539 17.94 -0.05 0.36
N ARG A 540 16.96 0.67 0.92
CA ARG A 540 16.25 1.78 0.25
C ARG A 540 17.18 2.95 -0.11
N THR A 541 18.39 2.99 0.46
CA THR A 541 19.41 3.98 0.12
C THR A 541 20.63 3.34 -0.56
N ARG A 542 20.53 2.09 -1.06
CA ARG A 542 21.67 1.34 -1.62
C ARG A 542 22.35 2.03 -2.80
N THR A 543 21.63 2.87 -3.54
CA THR A 543 22.15 3.65 -4.67
C THR A 543 22.54 5.09 -4.29
N ASP A 544 22.13 5.58 -3.12
CA ASP A 544 22.48 6.92 -2.65
C ASP A 544 23.76 6.89 -1.79
N LEU A 545 24.83 7.46 -2.34
CA LEU A 545 26.15 7.49 -1.72
C LEU A 545 26.27 8.56 -0.62
N ARG A 546 25.29 9.47 -0.50
CA ARG A 546 25.26 10.50 0.54
C ARG A 546 24.61 9.98 1.82
N SER A 547 23.73 8.99 1.70
CA SER A 547 23.07 8.34 2.82
C SER A 547 24.08 7.63 3.73
N PRO A 548 23.93 7.75 5.06
CA PRO A 548 24.78 7.10 6.05
C PRO A 548 25.00 5.61 5.75
N SER A 549 26.25 5.16 5.86
CA SER A 549 26.64 3.77 5.61
C SER A 549 26.62 2.91 6.87
N PHE A 550 26.73 3.52 8.06
CA PHE A 550 26.69 2.84 9.35
C PHE A 550 25.64 3.48 10.26
N VAL A 551 24.62 2.70 10.58
CA VAL A 551 23.47 3.17 11.35
C VAL A 551 23.20 2.19 12.49
N SER A 552 22.81 2.71 13.65
CA SER A 552 22.31 1.91 14.76
C SER A 552 21.07 2.53 15.40
N ARG A 553 20.21 1.66 15.94
CA ARG A 553 19.08 2.03 16.79
C ARG A 553 19.30 1.44 18.17
N ALA A 554 19.15 2.26 19.19
CA ALA A 554 19.39 1.87 20.58
C ALA A 554 18.12 2.11 21.40
N VAL A 555 17.86 1.24 22.37
CA VAL A 555 16.86 1.48 23.41
C VAL A 555 17.38 2.50 24.42
N ASP A 556 16.49 3.29 24.99
CA ASP A 556 16.84 4.18 26.09
C ASP A 556 16.98 3.37 27.39
N ALA A 557 18.22 3.05 27.75
CA ALA A 557 18.55 2.27 28.94
C ALA A 557 19.89 2.72 29.54
N ALA A 558 20.00 2.61 30.86
CA ALA A 558 21.21 2.98 31.58
C ALA A 558 22.44 2.21 31.05
N GLY A 559 23.49 2.95 30.69
CA GLY A 559 24.75 2.38 30.19
C GLY A 559 24.76 2.01 28.70
N VAL A 560 23.65 2.18 27.98
CA VAL A 560 23.55 2.01 26.51
C VAL A 560 23.88 3.35 25.83
N HIS A 561 24.70 3.32 24.80
CA HIS A 561 25.07 4.52 24.04
C HIS A 561 24.01 4.85 22.99
N ALA A 562 23.83 6.15 22.71
CA ALA A 562 22.91 6.61 21.69
C ALA A 562 23.24 6.03 20.29
N GLY A 563 22.20 5.94 19.45
CA GLY A 563 22.32 5.47 18.07
C GLY A 563 23.34 6.26 17.25
N VAL A 564 24.05 5.56 16.37
CA VAL A 564 25.01 6.14 15.42
C VAL A 564 24.29 6.29 14.09
N ASN A 565 24.51 7.40 13.38
CA ASN A 565 23.97 7.61 12.04
C ASN A 565 24.96 8.39 11.18
N LYS A 566 25.95 7.71 10.58
CA LYS A 566 27.00 8.35 9.77
C LYS A 566 27.67 7.39 8.79
N SER A 567 28.53 7.92 7.92
CA SER A 567 29.46 7.13 7.12
C SER A 567 30.86 7.17 7.76
N PRO A 568 31.36 6.08 8.36
CA PRO A 568 32.66 6.09 9.02
C PRO A 568 33.81 6.23 8.02
N ASP A 569 34.87 6.92 8.43
CA ASP A 569 36.11 6.96 7.65
C ASP A 569 36.82 5.61 7.67
N ARG A 570 37.53 5.31 6.58
CA ARG A 570 38.45 4.17 6.53
C ARG A 570 39.63 4.37 7.49
N ILE A 571 40.06 3.29 8.12
CA ILE A 571 41.25 3.30 8.97
C ILE A 571 42.50 3.13 8.08
N SER A 572 43.55 3.89 8.36
CA SER A 572 44.86 3.71 7.74
C SER A 572 45.41 2.32 8.07
N LYS A 573 45.92 1.58 7.07
CA LYS A 573 46.39 0.20 7.21
C LYS A 573 45.36 -0.79 7.81
N CYS A 574 44.06 -0.57 7.55
CA CYS A 574 43.01 -1.49 7.99
C CYS A 574 43.25 -2.94 7.52
N PRO A 575 43.25 -3.96 8.40
CA PRO A 575 43.53 -5.35 8.02
C PRO A 575 42.50 -5.95 7.05
N GLY A 576 41.27 -5.42 7.03
CA GLY A 576 40.20 -5.88 6.14
C GLY A 576 40.16 -5.22 4.76
N CYS A 577 40.76 -4.03 4.59
CA CYS A 577 40.64 -3.28 3.33
C CYS A 577 41.89 -2.53 2.85
N HIS A 578 43.02 -2.63 3.57
CA HIS A 578 44.31 -2.18 3.07
C HIS A 578 44.81 -3.18 2.02
N ARG A 579 45.30 -2.66 0.89
CA ARG A 579 46.01 -3.48 -0.09
C ARG A 579 47.42 -3.69 0.47
N SER A 580 47.76 -4.93 0.80
CA SER A 580 49.14 -5.37 1.06
C SER A 580 49.98 -5.25 -0.19
#